data_AF-A0A661R4X0-F1
#
_entry.id   AF-A0A661R4X0-F1
#
_cell.length_a   1.000
_cell.length_b   1.000
_cell.length_c   1.000
_cell.angle_alpha   90.00
_cell.angle_beta   90.00
_cell.angle_gamma   90.00
#
_symmetry.space_group_name_H-M   'P 1'
#
loop_
_entity.id
_entity.type
_entity.pdbx_description
1 polymer ?
#
loop_
_entity_poly.entity_id
_entity_poly.type
_entity_poly.pdbx_seq_one_letter_code
_entity_poly.pdbx_strand_id
1 'polypeptide(L)'
;MVSVDRSGLDVQVTSLERTLVDLLDRPSLGGTWEEIWRSLEMVEFFNLDKVVEYAIYLGNATTAAKVGFFLEQHRDMLMPGEDHLNRLRTLIPTKPHYMVRNGRRPGRFVREWNLVAPPEIFERQWEEIL
;
A
#
# COMPACT_ATOMS: atom_id res chain seq x y z
N MET A 1 -0.88 7.21 16.39
CA MET A 1 0.20 8.22 16.29
C MET A 1 1.33 7.80 17.20
N VAL A 2 2.54 8.25 16.93
CA VAL A 2 3.73 8.04 17.76
C VAL A 2 4.42 9.40 17.95
N SER A 3 5.09 9.60 19.08
CA SER A 3 5.92 10.78 19.31
C SER A 3 7.34 10.50 18.83
N VAL A 4 7.96 11.45 18.15
CA VAL A 4 9.36 11.36 17.71
C VAL A 4 10.05 12.68 18.04
N ASP A 5 11.27 12.61 18.60
CA ASP A 5 12.10 13.79 18.80
C ASP A 5 12.56 14.34 17.45
N ARG A 6 12.33 15.64 17.25
CA ARG A 6 12.83 16.40 16.13
C ARG A 6 13.52 17.65 16.65
N SER A 7 14.84 17.56 16.78
CA SER A 7 15.67 18.67 17.25
C SER A 7 15.29 19.15 18.66
N GLY A 8 15.00 18.23 19.58
CA GLY A 8 14.60 18.54 20.95
C GLY A 8 13.11 18.85 21.13
N LEU A 9 12.30 18.67 20.09
CA LEU A 9 10.84 18.85 20.14
C LEU A 9 10.14 17.51 19.92
N ASP A 10 9.22 17.17 20.81
CA ASP A 10 8.31 16.03 20.64
C ASP A 10 7.25 16.35 19.59
N VAL A 11 7.33 15.68 18.44
CA VAL A 11 6.38 15.84 17.34
C VAL A 11 5.53 14.58 17.18
N GLN A 12 4.21 14.76 17.14
CA GLN A 12 3.27 13.68 16.85
C GLN A 12 3.26 13.37 15.35
N VAL A 13 3.53 12.11 15.01
CA VAL A 13 3.52 11.61 13.63
C VAL A 13 2.70 10.33 13.51
N THR A 14 2.38 9.93 12.28
CA THR A 14 1.82 8.60 12.00
C THR A 14 2.88 7.52 12.23
N SER A 15 2.45 6.33 12.65
CA SER A 15 3.35 5.17 12.60
C SER A 15 3.56 4.74 11.14
N LEU A 16 4.59 3.96 10.87
CA LEU A 16 4.86 3.44 9.52
C LEU A 16 3.68 2.65 8.95
N GLU A 17 3.03 1.84 9.79
CA GLU A 17 1.87 1.04 9.39
C GLU A 17 0.68 1.90 8.99
N ARG A 18 0.42 2.96 9.78
CA ARG A 18 -0.63 3.92 9.44
C ARG A 18 -0.29 4.69 8.17
N THR A 19 0.96 5.13 8.03
CA THR A 19 1.44 5.82 6.83
C THR A 19 1.25 4.97 5.58
N LEU A 20 1.62 3.67 5.62
CA LEU A 20 1.43 2.73 4.52
C LEU A 20 -0.04 2.71 4.08
N VAL A 21 -0.96 2.48 5.02
CA VAL A 21 -2.39 2.37 4.69
C VAL A 21 -2.96 3.72 4.24
N ASP A 22 -2.59 4.83 4.89
CA ASP A 22 -3.07 6.17 4.55
C ASP A 22 -2.62 6.59 3.13
N LEU A 23 -1.39 6.25 2.72
CA LEU A 23 -0.89 6.50 1.35
C LEU A 23 -1.66 5.69 0.30
N LEU A 24 -2.05 4.44 0.61
CA LEU A 24 -2.82 3.61 -0.31
C LEU A 24 -4.31 4.00 -0.35
N ASP A 25 -4.87 4.50 0.75
CA ASP A 25 -6.22 5.08 0.80
C ASP A 25 -6.30 6.41 0.04
N ARG A 26 -5.30 7.28 0.24
CA ARG A 26 -5.24 8.65 -0.29
C ARG A 26 -3.94 8.91 -1.06
N PRO A 27 -3.76 8.25 -2.22
CA PRO A 27 -2.51 8.36 -2.99
C PRO A 27 -2.18 9.78 -3.43
N SER A 28 -3.16 10.69 -3.52
CA SER A 28 -2.92 12.11 -3.81
C SER A 28 -2.08 12.84 -2.75
N LEU A 29 -1.88 12.25 -1.57
CA LEU A 29 -1.00 12.79 -0.52
C LEU A 29 0.43 12.23 -0.58
N GLY A 30 0.67 11.23 -1.43
CA GLY A 30 1.93 10.51 -1.56
C GLY A 30 2.73 10.79 -2.83
N GLY A 31 2.21 11.65 -3.72
CA GLY A 31 2.81 11.91 -5.03
C GLY A 31 2.33 10.92 -6.10
N THR A 32 3.25 10.39 -6.90
CA THR A 32 2.96 9.39 -7.93
C THR A 32 2.86 7.97 -7.34
N TRP A 33 2.31 7.02 -8.10
CA TRP A 33 2.23 5.62 -7.66
C TRP A 33 3.61 4.98 -7.47
N GLU A 34 4.56 5.34 -8.32
CA GLU A 34 5.96 5.00 -8.14
C GLU A 34 6.49 5.52 -6.81
N GLU A 35 6.35 6.84 -6.53
CA GLU A 35 6.95 7.45 -5.35
C GLU A 35 6.42 6.78 -4.08
N ILE A 36 5.12 6.47 -4.06
CA ILE A 36 4.49 5.70 -3.00
C ILE A 36 5.11 4.30 -2.88
N TRP A 37 5.19 3.55 -3.98
CA TRP A 37 5.72 2.17 -3.95
C TRP A 37 7.17 2.14 -3.46
N ARG A 38 8.02 2.95 -4.09
CA ARG A 38 9.45 3.02 -3.79
C ARG A 38 9.73 3.51 -2.37
N SER A 39 8.95 4.47 -1.87
CA SER A 39 9.11 4.96 -0.50
C SER A 39 8.73 3.89 0.53
N LEU A 40 7.71 3.08 0.25
CA LEU A 40 7.30 1.98 1.13
C LEU A 40 8.26 0.79 1.06
N GLU A 41 8.87 0.53 -0.10
CA GLU A 41 9.95 -0.46 -0.27
C GLU A 41 11.21 -0.15 0.54
N MET A 42 11.47 1.13 0.86
CA MET A 42 12.60 1.52 1.71
C MET A 42 12.40 1.17 3.20
N VAL A 43 11.20 0.77 3.60
CA VAL A 43 10.89 0.43 5.00
C VAL A 43 11.12 -1.06 5.23
N GLU A 44 12.16 -1.39 5.98
CA GLU A 44 12.58 -2.78 6.24
C GLU A 44 11.58 -3.60 7.07
N PHE A 45 10.80 -2.94 7.94
CA PHE A 45 9.92 -3.63 8.87
C PHE A 45 8.60 -2.89 9.08
N PHE A 46 7.50 -3.64 9.00
CA PHE A 46 6.17 -3.23 9.42
C PHE A 46 5.61 -4.23 10.41
N ASN A 47 4.87 -3.76 11.41
CA ASN A 47 3.96 -4.62 12.14
C ASN A 47 2.73 -4.92 11.25
N LEU A 48 2.72 -6.09 10.60
CA LEU A 48 1.67 -6.43 9.62
C LEU A 48 0.29 -6.62 10.24
N ASP A 49 0.18 -7.04 11.49
CA ASP A 49 -1.10 -7.08 12.20
C ASP A 49 -1.72 -5.68 12.27
N LYS A 50 -0.94 -4.67 12.65
CA LYS A 50 -1.41 -3.26 12.69
C LYS A 50 -1.76 -2.71 11.31
N VAL A 51 -1.00 -3.07 10.27
CA VAL A 51 -1.32 -2.70 8.88
C VAL A 51 -2.69 -3.25 8.49
N VAL A 52 -2.91 -4.55 8.72
CA VAL A 52 -4.16 -5.25 8.37
C VAL A 52 -5.34 -4.74 9.20
N GLU A 53 -5.16 -4.61 10.52
CA GLU A 53 -6.19 -4.09 11.41
C GLU A 53 -6.64 -2.68 11.01
N TYR A 54 -5.68 -1.79 10.71
CA TYR A 54 -6.02 -0.43 10.32
C TYR A 54 -6.67 -0.37 8.94
N ALA A 55 -6.20 -1.16 7.97
CA ALA A 55 -6.82 -1.26 6.65
C ALA A 55 -8.28 -1.76 6.73
N ILE A 56 -8.55 -2.76 7.56
CA ILE A 56 -9.91 -3.27 7.83
C ILE A 56 -10.76 -2.21 8.52
N TYR A 57 -10.19 -1.52 9.53
CA TYR A 57 -10.88 -0.48 10.28
C TYR A 57 -11.39 0.66 9.39
N LEU A 58 -10.67 1.03 8.33
CA LEU A 58 -11.11 2.05 7.37
C LEU A 58 -12.36 1.63 6.58
N GLY A 59 -12.66 0.33 6.48
CA GLY A 59 -13.86 -0.18 5.81
C GLY A 59 -13.90 0.08 4.30
N ASN A 60 -12.79 0.49 3.70
CA ASN A 60 -12.69 0.77 2.26
C ASN A 60 -12.14 -0.45 1.51
N ALA A 61 -13.01 -1.13 0.78
CA ALA A 61 -12.67 -2.30 -0.04
C ALA A 61 -11.47 -2.06 -0.98
N THR A 62 -11.41 -0.88 -1.59
CA THR A 62 -10.31 -0.54 -2.51
C THR A 62 -8.98 -0.43 -1.76
N THR A 63 -9.00 0.15 -0.56
CA THR A 63 -7.82 0.31 0.28
C THR A 63 -7.33 -1.04 0.78
N ALA A 64 -8.24 -1.90 1.26
CA ALA A 64 -7.89 -3.27 1.66
C ALA A 64 -7.25 -4.05 0.50
N ALA A 65 -7.81 -3.94 -0.71
CA ALA A 65 -7.24 -4.57 -1.89
C ALA A 65 -5.85 -4.03 -2.27
N LYS A 66 -5.65 -2.71 -2.19
CA LYS A 66 -4.33 -2.10 -2.47
C LYS A 66 -3.27 -2.52 -1.46
N VAL A 67 -3.63 -2.55 -0.17
CA VAL A 67 -2.72 -3.01 0.90
C VAL A 67 -2.37 -4.48 0.67
N GLY A 68 -3.36 -5.33 0.38
CA GLY A 68 -3.13 -6.73 0.10
C GLY A 68 -2.24 -6.96 -1.11
N PHE A 69 -2.50 -6.23 -2.20
CA PHE A 69 -1.66 -6.26 -3.39
C PHE A 69 -0.21 -5.83 -3.09
N PHE A 70 -0.01 -4.75 -2.34
CA PHE A 70 1.32 -4.31 -1.94
C PHE A 70 2.05 -5.37 -1.11
N LEU A 71 1.40 -5.95 -0.10
CA LEU A 71 2.00 -7.00 0.73
C LEU A 71 2.34 -8.26 -0.07
N GLU A 72 1.46 -8.67 -0.99
CA GLU A 72 1.67 -9.86 -1.81
C GLU A 72 2.80 -9.68 -2.83
N GLN A 73 2.93 -8.48 -3.43
CA GLN A 73 4.06 -8.17 -4.32
C GLN A 73 5.40 -8.15 -3.59
N HIS A 74 5.42 -7.74 -2.32
CA HIS A 74 6.64 -7.67 -1.49
C HIS A 74 6.75 -8.83 -0.52
N ARG A 75 6.20 -10.00 -0.86
CA ARG A 75 6.13 -11.15 0.03
C ARG A 75 7.51 -11.61 0.51
N ASP A 76 8.52 -11.55 -0.34
CA ASP A 76 9.88 -11.97 0.01
C ASP A 76 10.51 -11.07 1.08
N MET A 77 10.22 -9.78 1.04
CA MET A 77 10.77 -8.79 1.99
C MET A 77 9.93 -8.70 3.27
N LEU A 78 8.61 -8.58 3.13
CA LEU A 78 7.69 -8.32 4.24
C LEU A 78 7.18 -9.59 4.91
N MET A 79 7.33 -10.75 4.26
CA MET A 79 6.93 -12.06 4.76
C MET A 79 5.51 -12.10 5.37
N PRO A 80 4.47 -11.59 4.67
CA PRO A 80 3.11 -11.66 5.17
C PRO A 80 2.67 -13.11 5.31
N GLY A 81 2.27 -13.51 6.53
CA GLY A 81 1.55 -14.76 6.73
C GLY A 81 0.22 -14.77 5.95
N GLU A 82 -0.23 -15.95 5.53
CA GLU A 82 -1.48 -16.10 4.75
C GLU A 82 -2.70 -15.54 5.49
N ASP A 83 -2.73 -15.58 6.82
CA ASP A 83 -3.82 -15.00 7.61
C ASP A 83 -3.95 -13.49 7.41
N HIS A 84 -2.84 -12.77 7.25
CA HIS A 84 -2.86 -11.34 6.93
C HIS A 84 -3.57 -11.08 5.59
N LEU A 85 -3.17 -11.83 4.55
CA LEU A 85 -3.72 -11.68 3.21
C LEU A 85 -5.18 -12.13 3.15
N ASN A 86 -5.52 -13.24 3.81
CA ASN A 86 -6.88 -13.77 3.85
C ASN A 86 -7.86 -12.79 4.50
N ARG A 87 -7.46 -12.13 5.60
CA ARG A 87 -8.26 -11.08 6.23
C ARG A 87 -8.56 -9.93 5.26
N LEU A 88 -7.57 -9.48 4.49
CA LEU A 88 -7.76 -8.43 3.47
C LEU A 88 -8.60 -8.91 2.29
N ARG A 89 -8.44 -10.17 1.85
CA ARG A 89 -9.21 -10.78 0.77
C ARG A 89 -10.73 -10.78 1.04
N THR A 90 -11.14 -10.83 2.30
CA THR A 90 -12.57 -10.73 2.68
C THR A 90 -13.24 -9.41 2.31
N LEU A 91 -12.44 -8.36 2.06
CA LEU A 91 -12.91 -7.00 1.75
C LEU A 91 -12.72 -6.62 0.28
N ILE A 92 -12.29 -7.54 -0.59
CA ILE A 92 -11.99 -7.22 -1.99
C ILE A 92 -13.23 -6.60 -2.68
N PRO A 93 -13.04 -5.54 -3.50
CA PRO A 93 -14.13 -4.95 -4.27
C PRO A 93 -14.88 -5.98 -5.11
N THR A 94 -16.19 -5.87 -5.20
CA THR A 94 -17.00 -6.79 -6.04
C THR A 94 -16.85 -6.54 -7.53
N LYS A 95 -16.29 -5.38 -7.93
CA LYS A 95 -16.02 -5.00 -9.32
C LYS A 95 -14.57 -4.54 -9.47
N PRO A 96 -13.95 -4.69 -10.65
CA PRO A 96 -12.60 -4.19 -10.90
C PRO A 96 -12.47 -2.70 -10.54
N HIS A 97 -11.55 -2.38 -9.65
CA HIS A 97 -11.29 -1.01 -9.22
C HIS A 97 -9.95 -0.50 -9.77
N TYR A 98 -9.99 0.64 -10.44
CA TYR A 98 -8.80 1.30 -10.93
C TYR A 98 -8.09 2.02 -9.77
N MET A 99 -6.77 1.80 -9.66
CA MET A 99 -5.92 2.53 -8.71
C MET A 99 -5.79 4.01 -9.09
N VAL A 100 -5.75 4.31 -10.39
CA VAL A 100 -5.75 5.68 -10.93
C VAL A 100 -7.16 6.04 -11.40
N ARG A 101 -7.80 7.04 -10.77
CA ARG A 101 -9.16 7.48 -11.14
C ARG A 101 -9.18 8.53 -12.25
N ASN A 102 -8.12 9.33 -12.39
CA ASN A 102 -8.07 10.46 -13.31
C ASN A 102 -7.14 10.16 -14.49
N GLY A 103 -7.74 9.79 -15.61
CA GLY A 103 -7.04 9.45 -16.85
C GLY A 103 -7.19 7.96 -17.18
N ARG A 104 -7.73 7.66 -18.37
CA ARG A 104 -7.76 6.30 -18.92
C ARG A 104 -6.35 5.88 -19.33
N ARG A 105 -5.46 5.71 -18.35
CA ARG A 105 -4.18 5.09 -18.60
C ARG A 105 -4.37 3.58 -18.72
N PRO A 106 -3.67 2.90 -19.64
CA PRO A 106 -3.61 1.45 -19.63
C PRO A 106 -3.12 1.01 -18.24
N GLY A 107 -3.69 -0.09 -17.76
CA GLY A 107 -3.31 -0.68 -16.48
C GLY A 107 -3.43 -2.18 -16.56
N ARG A 108 -2.66 -2.88 -15.72
CA ARG A 108 -2.66 -4.33 -15.66
C ARG A 108 -3.68 -4.79 -14.64
N PHE A 109 -4.52 -5.75 -15.02
CA PHE A 109 -5.51 -6.33 -14.12
C PHE A 109 -4.84 -7.33 -13.17
N VAL A 110 -4.99 -7.09 -11.88
CA VAL A 110 -4.55 -7.95 -10.78
C VAL A 110 -5.78 -8.69 -10.26
N ARG A 111 -5.98 -9.90 -10.78
CA ARG A 111 -7.18 -10.70 -10.55
C ARG A 111 -7.44 -10.98 -9.06
N GLU A 112 -6.40 -11.37 -8.32
CA GLU A 112 -6.51 -11.75 -6.90
C GLU A 112 -7.01 -10.62 -6.00
N TRP A 113 -6.82 -9.37 -6.40
CA TRP A 113 -7.24 -8.19 -5.62
C TRP A 113 -8.34 -7.38 -6.30
N ASN A 114 -8.81 -7.82 -7.47
CA ASN A 114 -9.77 -7.12 -8.33
C ASN A 114 -9.38 -5.65 -8.61
N LEU A 115 -8.07 -5.42 -8.84
CA LEU A 115 -7.51 -4.10 -9.10
C LEU A 115 -7.04 -3.97 -10.55
N VAL A 116 -7.18 -2.78 -11.11
CA VAL A 116 -6.43 -2.36 -12.29
C VAL A 116 -5.32 -1.44 -11.83
N ALA A 117 -4.10 -1.96 -11.83
CA ALA A 117 -2.91 -1.29 -11.33
C ALA A 117 -2.15 -0.59 -12.47
N PRO A 118 -1.56 0.59 -12.22
CA PRO A 118 -0.77 1.29 -13.21
C PRO A 118 0.51 0.52 -13.58
N PRO A 119 1.00 0.62 -14.82
CA PRO A 119 2.13 -0.15 -15.32
C PRO A 119 3.43 0.12 -14.57
N GLU A 120 3.66 1.36 -14.10
CA GLU A 120 4.86 1.76 -13.36
C GLU A 120 5.13 0.95 -12.08
N ILE A 121 4.09 0.32 -11.50
CA ILE A 121 4.24 -0.58 -10.34
C ILE A 121 4.89 -1.92 -10.73
N PHE A 122 4.69 -2.39 -11.97
CA PHE A 122 5.23 -3.67 -12.44
C PHE A 122 6.56 -3.53 -13.13
N GLU A 123 6.73 -2.43 -13.86
CA GLU A 123 7.87 -2.25 -14.76
C GLU A 123 9.16 -1.94 -14.01
N ARG A 124 9.09 -1.67 -12.69
CA ARG A 124 10.22 -1.33 -11.83
C ARG A 124 11.24 -0.44 -12.55
N GLN A 125 10.75 0.57 -13.29
CA GLN A 125 11.58 1.41 -14.19
C GLN A 125 12.68 2.22 -13.47
N TRP A 126 12.85 1.99 -12.17
CA TRP A 126 13.78 2.59 -11.23
C TRP A 126 14.96 1.66 -10.91
N GLU A 127 14.93 0.40 -11.36
CA GLU A 127 16.05 -0.54 -11.28
C GLU A 127 17.11 -0.29 -12.39
N GLU A 128 16.81 0.54 -13.40
CA GLU A 128 17.77 0.93 -14.45
C GLU A 128 18.63 2.15 -14.06
N ILE A 129 19.40 2.06 -12.98
CA ILE A 129 20.69 2.78 -12.87
C ILE A 129 21.68 1.92 -12.08
N LEU A 130 22.47 1.12 -12.80
CA LEU A 130 23.77 0.60 -12.36
C LEU A 130 24.83 0.94 -13.41
#